data_AF-A0A535RKG3-F1
#
_entry.id   AF-A0A535RKG3-F1
#
_cell.length_a   1.000
_cell.length_b   1.000
_cell.length_c   1.000
_cell.angle_alpha   90.00
_cell.angle_beta   90.00
_cell.angle_gamma   90.00
#
_symmetry.space_group_name_H-M   'P 1'
#
loop_
_entity.id
_entity.type
_entity.pdbx_description
1 polymer ?
#
loop_
_entity_poly.entity_id
_entity_poly.type
_entity_poly.pdbx_seq_one_letter_code
_entity_poly.pdbx_strand_id
1 'polypeptide(L)'
;MRKLNEDALLWFHQVLLRSRDAADARAYLQSRGITSESVIAFSLGYAPDQWDGLSHYLLGRGYTEREMVSGGLARERDMGRAGVFQGGRSVGNGGGDGASEEGRSDARGIYDYFRNRIIFPIRDIRGRVIGFGGRAMGDGQPKYLNSPQTLLFEKNNVLYALDRARDGIKLAQQVVIVEGYVDAVIAHQYGTKQTVACIGSAITEKHIQQIKKLTKQVTLALDPDVAGEVATERGIQEALKAFDRTVVPVPMVAESAVAASKGRKRREARGMIRLEKQVDAEINVVQLPPGEDPDEFIRRDFQSWSYAVAHPLPLIDYYFVAKTAGLDLKAPYGKAEAAKRLLPVIG
;
A
#
# COMPACT_ATOMS: atom_id res chain seq x y z
N MET A 1 12.67 1.73 -20.99
CA MET A 1 11.90 1.49 -19.74
C MET A 1 12.46 2.15 -18.49
N ARG A 2 13.65 1.80 -17.97
CA ARG A 2 14.18 2.48 -16.76
C ARG A 2 14.43 3.97 -16.97
N LYS A 3 15.16 4.30 -18.05
CA LYS A 3 15.45 5.69 -18.42
C LYS A 3 14.17 6.51 -18.71
N LEU A 4 13.16 5.86 -19.29
CA LEU A 4 11.83 6.45 -19.49
C LEU A 4 11.18 6.87 -18.17
N ASN A 5 11.18 6.01 -17.16
CA ASN A 5 10.66 6.36 -15.83
C ASN A 5 11.51 7.43 -15.13
N GLU A 6 12.84 7.42 -15.30
CA GLU A 6 13.70 8.47 -14.75
C GLU A 6 13.40 9.83 -15.38
N ASP A 7 13.25 9.90 -16.70
CA ASP A 7 12.93 11.14 -17.41
C ASP A 7 11.52 11.63 -17.07
N ALA A 8 10.54 10.73 -16.89
CA ALA A 8 9.21 11.06 -16.39
C ALA A 8 9.22 11.57 -14.94
N LEU A 9 10.01 10.94 -14.05
CA LEU A 9 10.20 11.41 -12.67
C LEU A 9 10.72 12.86 -12.68
N LEU A 10 11.77 13.13 -13.46
CA LEU A 10 12.37 14.45 -13.53
C LEU A 10 11.35 15.49 -13.98
N TRP A 11 10.53 15.16 -14.98
CA TRP A 11 9.48 16.04 -15.46
C TRP A 11 8.42 16.31 -14.39
N PHE A 12 7.82 15.28 -13.78
CA PHE A 12 6.81 15.46 -12.74
C PHE A 12 7.34 16.29 -11.55
N HIS A 13 8.58 16.03 -11.14
CA HIS A 13 9.21 16.76 -10.04
C HIS A 13 9.45 18.23 -10.40
N GLN A 14 9.95 18.51 -11.62
CA GLN A 14 10.13 19.88 -12.09
C GLN A 14 8.80 20.63 -12.22
N VAL A 15 7.74 19.97 -12.69
CA VAL A 15 6.40 20.55 -12.76
C VAL A 15 5.92 20.94 -11.37
N LEU A 16 6.03 20.06 -10.37
CA LEU A 16 5.62 20.37 -9.00
C LEU A 16 6.35 21.59 -8.44
N LEU A 17 7.67 21.68 -8.67
CA LEU A 17 8.49 22.74 -8.11
C LEU A 17 8.34 24.08 -8.83
N ARG A 18 8.11 24.09 -10.14
CA ARG A 18 8.26 25.31 -10.97
C ARG A 18 6.99 25.76 -11.68
N SER A 19 6.06 24.85 -11.97
CA SER A 19 4.86 25.21 -12.72
C SER A 19 3.89 26.02 -11.85
N ARG A 20 3.21 26.97 -12.51
CA ARG A 20 2.08 27.70 -11.89
C ARG A 20 0.89 26.76 -11.68
N ASP A 21 0.67 25.81 -12.58
CA ASP A 21 -0.42 24.83 -12.51
C ASP A 21 -0.30 23.89 -11.30
N ALA A 22 0.89 23.80 -10.69
CA ALA A 22 1.13 23.01 -9.49
C ALA A 22 0.84 23.78 -8.17
N ALA A 23 0.26 24.98 -8.23
CA ALA A 23 -0.01 25.80 -7.03
C ALA A 23 -0.88 25.05 -6.01
N ASP A 24 -2.01 24.49 -6.45
CA ASP A 24 -2.92 23.74 -5.58
C ASP A 24 -2.30 22.45 -5.05
N ALA A 25 -1.46 21.79 -5.86
CA ALA A 25 -0.72 20.61 -5.44
C ALA A 25 0.27 20.94 -4.31
N ARG A 26 1.01 22.05 -4.42
CA ARG A 26 1.90 22.52 -3.35
C ARG A 26 1.13 22.94 -2.10
N ALA A 27 0.01 23.66 -2.25
CA ALA A 27 -0.85 24.04 -1.14
C ALA A 27 -1.40 22.83 -0.38
N TYR A 28 -1.80 21.78 -1.11
CA TYR A 28 -2.23 20.51 -0.49
C TYR A 28 -1.10 19.80 0.25
N LEU A 29 0.10 19.69 -0.33
CA LEU A 29 1.24 19.08 0.36
C LEU A 29 1.56 19.83 1.66
N GLN A 30 1.54 21.16 1.60
CA GLN A 30 1.73 22.01 2.78
C GLN A 30 0.62 21.83 3.82
N SER A 31 -0.65 21.71 3.41
CA SER A 31 -1.76 21.51 4.36
C SER A 31 -1.73 20.14 5.03
N ARG A 32 -1.16 19.12 4.37
CA ARG A 32 -0.82 17.83 4.99
C ARG A 32 0.50 17.84 5.76
N GLY A 33 1.14 19.00 5.92
CA GLY A 33 2.39 19.14 6.67
C GLY A 33 3.61 18.52 6.00
N ILE A 34 3.57 18.19 4.70
CA ILE A 34 4.71 17.68 3.96
C ILE A 34 5.65 18.86 3.64
N THR A 35 6.85 18.80 4.19
CA THR A 35 7.88 19.83 4.03
C THR A 35 8.53 19.81 2.66
N SER A 36 9.19 20.92 2.29
CA SER A 36 9.92 21.01 1.01
C SER A 36 11.10 20.04 0.97
N GLU A 37 11.72 19.78 2.12
CA GLU A 37 12.76 18.78 2.31
C GLU A 37 12.23 17.38 1.98
N SER A 38 11.04 17.03 2.47
CA SER A 38 10.36 15.77 2.14
C SER A 38 9.98 15.69 0.66
N VAL A 39 9.47 16.79 0.07
CA VAL A 39 9.16 16.86 -1.38
C VAL A 39 10.40 16.53 -2.21
N ILE A 40 11.55 17.11 -1.89
CA ILE A 40 12.82 16.86 -2.58
C ILE A 40 13.30 15.45 -2.31
N ALA A 41 13.34 15.03 -1.04
CA ALA A 41 13.84 13.73 -0.62
C ALA A 41 13.08 12.59 -1.32
N PHE A 42 11.76 12.62 -1.32
CA PHE A 42 10.93 11.61 -1.99
C PHE A 42 10.77 11.84 -3.49
N SER A 43 11.29 12.95 -4.01
CA SER A 43 11.12 13.38 -5.40
C SER A 43 9.64 13.44 -5.80
N LEU A 44 8.79 13.94 -4.90
CA LEU A 44 7.36 14.08 -5.17
C LEU A 44 7.15 14.96 -6.40
N GLY A 45 6.14 14.65 -7.20
CA GLY A 45 5.88 15.35 -8.45
C GLY A 45 4.42 15.76 -8.60
N TYR A 46 4.11 16.38 -9.73
CA TYR A 46 2.74 16.73 -10.11
C TYR A 46 2.53 16.43 -11.59
N ALA A 47 1.46 15.71 -11.88
CA ALA A 47 0.94 15.54 -13.22
C ALA A 47 -0.14 16.62 -13.44
N PRO A 48 0.07 17.57 -14.38
CA PRO A 48 -0.89 18.63 -14.65
C PRO A 48 -2.19 18.07 -15.25
N ASP A 49 -3.25 18.86 -15.24
CA ASP A 49 -4.51 18.51 -15.88
C ASP A 49 -4.45 18.72 -17.40
N GLN A 50 -3.60 17.94 -18.05
CA GLN A 50 -3.37 17.97 -19.50
C GLN A 50 -3.45 16.55 -20.06
N TRP A 51 -3.97 16.42 -21.28
CA TRP A 51 -4.17 15.11 -21.91
C TRP A 51 -2.89 14.48 -22.44
N ASP A 52 -1.85 15.28 -22.71
CA ASP A 52 -0.64 14.86 -23.43
C ASP A 52 0.64 15.59 -22.97
N GLY A 53 0.61 16.27 -21.81
CA GLY A 53 1.75 17.08 -21.33
C GLY A 53 3.04 16.27 -21.13
N LEU A 54 2.96 15.12 -20.46
CA LEU A 54 4.08 14.19 -20.30
C LEU A 54 4.43 13.53 -21.64
N SER A 55 3.42 13.05 -22.37
CA SER A 55 3.63 12.36 -23.66
C SER A 55 4.37 13.25 -24.66
N HIS A 56 3.98 14.52 -24.78
CA HIS A 56 4.65 15.51 -25.62
C HIS A 56 6.11 15.72 -25.21
N TYR A 57 6.37 15.87 -23.90
CA TYR A 57 7.74 15.98 -23.38
C TYR A 57 8.59 14.75 -23.72
N LEU A 58 8.05 13.54 -23.54
CA LEU A 58 8.79 12.29 -23.79
C LEU A 58 8.99 12.01 -25.28
N LEU A 59 8.04 12.34 -26.14
CA LEU A 59 8.22 12.31 -27.60
C LEU A 59 9.38 13.22 -28.01
N GLY A 60 9.47 14.43 -27.44
CA GLY A 60 10.59 15.35 -27.65
C GLY A 60 11.95 14.82 -27.19
N ARG A 61 11.98 13.81 -26.31
CA ARG A 61 13.20 13.10 -25.90
C ARG A 61 13.52 11.86 -26.74
N GLY A 62 12.72 11.58 -27.77
CA GLY A 62 12.93 10.47 -28.70
C GLY A 62 12.28 9.16 -28.28
N TYR A 63 11.39 9.16 -27.28
CA TYR A 63 10.60 7.98 -26.95
C TYR A 63 9.45 7.78 -27.91
N THR A 64 9.03 6.54 -28.11
CA THR A 64 7.86 6.20 -28.91
C THR A 64 6.58 6.08 -28.07
N GLU A 65 5.41 6.27 -28.69
CA GLU A 65 4.11 6.04 -28.04
C GLU A 65 4.02 4.64 -27.41
N ARG A 66 4.52 3.62 -28.13
CA ARG A 66 4.53 2.24 -27.67
C ARG A 66 5.35 2.05 -26.39
N GLU A 67 6.49 2.72 -26.26
CA GLU A 67 7.30 2.68 -25.04
C GLU A 67 6.57 3.32 -23.86
N MET A 68 5.89 4.45 -24.08
CA MET A 68 5.10 5.14 -23.03
C MET A 68 3.91 4.30 -22.56
N VAL A 69 3.18 3.66 -23.50
CA VAL A 69 2.08 2.74 -23.18
C VAL A 69 2.60 1.51 -22.42
N SER A 70 3.66 0.89 -22.92
CA SER A 70 4.28 -0.28 -22.26
C SER A 70 4.86 0.07 -20.88
N GLY A 71 5.24 1.33 -20.68
CA GLY A 71 5.73 1.87 -19.40
C GLY A 71 4.65 2.29 -18.43
N GLY A 72 3.37 2.20 -18.82
CA GLY A 72 2.26 2.61 -17.98
C GLY A 72 2.17 4.11 -17.76
N LEU A 73 2.84 4.91 -18.59
CA LEU A 73 2.80 6.38 -18.56
C LEU A 73 1.71 6.96 -19.45
N ALA A 74 1.26 6.19 -20.44
CA ALA A 74 0.20 6.59 -21.35
C ALA A 74 -0.80 5.45 -21.60
N ARG A 75 -1.95 5.79 -22.19
CA ARG A 75 -2.97 4.87 -22.67
C ARG A 75 -3.29 5.17 -24.12
N GLU A 76 -3.63 4.13 -24.86
CA GLU A 76 -4.16 4.28 -26.22
C GLU A 76 -5.58 4.85 -26.16
N ARG A 77 -5.93 5.68 -27.14
CA ARG A 77 -7.32 6.10 -27.35
C ARG A 77 -8.08 4.95 -28.01
N ASP A 78 -9.11 4.43 -27.33
CA ASP A 78 -9.99 3.42 -27.92
C ASP A 78 -10.81 4.02 -29.07
N MET A 79 -10.72 3.41 -30.26
CA MET A 79 -11.46 3.81 -31.47
C MET A 79 -12.97 3.44 -31.45
N GLY A 80 -13.57 3.17 -30.29
CA GLY A 80 -14.84 2.45 -30.25
C GLY A 80 -15.72 2.69 -29.03
N ARG A 81 -15.91 3.93 -28.61
CA ARG A 81 -17.09 4.32 -27.78
C ARG A 81 -17.32 5.82 -27.80
N ALA A 82 -17.56 6.38 -28.99
CA ALA A 82 -18.43 7.56 -29.09
C ALA A 82 -19.84 7.11 -28.71
N GLY A 83 -20.10 7.06 -27.39
CA GLY A 83 -21.41 6.75 -26.85
C GLY A 83 -22.38 7.84 -27.27
N VAL A 84 -23.34 7.43 -28.10
CA VAL A 84 -24.71 7.93 -28.19
C VAL A 84 -25.10 8.72 -26.93
N PHE A 85 -25.00 10.04 -26.97
CA PHE A 85 -25.78 10.91 -26.11
C PHE A 85 -27.15 11.05 -26.76
N GLN A 86 -28.09 10.22 -26.32
CA GLN A 86 -29.51 10.38 -26.61
C GLN A 86 -30.08 11.32 -25.55
N GLY A 87 -30.35 12.58 -25.90
CA GLY A 87 -31.06 13.50 -25.02
C GLY A 87 -31.07 14.95 -25.49
N GLY A 88 -32.17 15.38 -26.12
CA GLY A 88 -32.56 16.81 -26.21
C GLY A 88 -32.83 17.33 -27.62
N ARG A 89 -34.11 17.38 -28.00
CA ARG A 89 -34.65 18.02 -29.21
C ARG A 89 -34.37 19.54 -29.23
N SER A 90 -34.03 20.12 -30.39
CA SER A 90 -34.96 20.99 -31.14
C SER A 90 -34.37 21.56 -32.46
N VAL A 91 -35.15 21.33 -33.51
CA VAL A 91 -35.30 21.95 -34.85
C VAL A 91 -34.58 23.27 -35.17
N GLY A 92 -33.93 23.32 -36.34
CA GLY A 92 -33.64 24.53 -37.11
C GLY A 92 -33.07 24.16 -38.50
N ASN A 93 -33.72 24.61 -39.57
CA ASN A 93 -33.57 24.17 -40.96
C ASN A 93 -32.69 25.14 -41.80
N GLY A 94 -32.06 24.63 -42.88
CA GLY A 94 -31.32 25.38 -43.92
C GLY A 94 -29.83 24.98 -43.96
N GLY A 95 -29.21 24.47 -45.03
CA GLY A 95 -29.43 24.60 -46.47
C GLY A 95 -28.15 25.22 -47.09
N GLY A 96 -27.35 24.44 -47.83
CA GLY A 96 -26.28 24.98 -48.70
C GLY A 96 -24.88 24.36 -48.57
N ASP A 97 -24.53 23.53 -49.57
CA ASP A 97 -23.28 23.51 -50.35
C ASP A 97 -21.94 23.04 -49.73
N GLY A 98 -21.57 21.80 -50.11
CA GLY A 98 -20.49 21.59 -51.09
C GLY A 98 -19.05 22.01 -50.73
N ALA A 99 -18.27 20.97 -50.39
CA ALA A 99 -16.82 20.83 -50.64
C ALA A 99 -15.84 21.64 -49.77
N SER A 100 -15.31 20.97 -48.75
CA SER A 100 -13.90 20.51 -48.74
C SER A 100 -13.69 19.58 -47.55
N GLU A 101 -13.74 18.27 -47.80
CA GLU A 101 -13.27 17.23 -46.88
C GLU A 101 -11.74 17.28 -46.84
N GLU A 102 -11.18 18.26 -46.13
CA GLU A 102 -9.76 18.27 -45.79
C GLU A 102 -9.54 17.53 -44.47
N GLY A 103 -9.06 16.29 -44.59
CA GLY A 103 -8.16 15.68 -43.62
C GLY A 103 -8.72 15.39 -42.22
N ARG A 104 -9.76 14.56 -42.10
CA ARG A 104 -9.93 13.75 -40.88
C ARG A 104 -8.87 12.65 -40.88
N SER A 105 -7.64 13.01 -40.48
CA SER A 105 -6.63 12.01 -40.16
C SER A 105 -7.11 11.18 -38.97
N ASP A 106 -7.32 9.89 -39.23
CA ASP A 106 -7.41 8.77 -38.28
C ASP A 106 -7.10 9.13 -36.82
N ALA A 107 -8.10 9.01 -35.95
CA ALA A 107 -8.00 9.21 -34.50
C ALA A 107 -7.19 8.08 -33.81
N ARG A 108 -5.93 7.91 -34.20
CA ARG A 108 -4.92 7.12 -33.49
C ARG A 108 -4.09 8.07 -32.63
N GLY A 109 -3.82 7.68 -31.40
CA GLY A 109 -2.94 8.43 -30.50
C GLY A 109 -3.06 7.97 -29.07
N ILE A 110 -2.19 8.50 -28.24
CA ILE A 110 -2.15 8.21 -26.80
C ILE A 110 -2.66 9.40 -25.98
N TYR A 111 -2.86 9.15 -24.70
CA TYR A 111 -3.04 10.19 -23.69
C TYR A 111 -2.36 9.81 -22.38
N ASP A 112 -1.97 10.82 -21.60
CA ASP A 112 -1.27 10.66 -20.33
C ASP A 112 -2.10 9.88 -19.33
N TYR A 113 -1.50 8.87 -18.70
CA TYR A 113 -2.19 8.02 -17.73
C TYR A 113 -2.44 8.75 -16.40
N PHE A 114 -1.48 9.58 -15.97
CA PHE A 114 -1.61 10.41 -14.79
C PHE A 114 -1.97 11.84 -15.19
N ARG A 115 -3.08 12.35 -14.67
CA ARG A 115 -3.55 13.72 -14.91
C ARG A 115 -4.13 14.29 -13.63
N ASN A 116 -3.90 15.58 -13.40
CA ASN A 116 -4.30 16.32 -12.21
C ASN A 116 -4.03 15.57 -10.89
N ARG A 117 -2.78 15.10 -10.72
CA ARG A 117 -2.39 14.20 -9.62
C ARG A 117 -1.06 14.59 -9.00
N ILE A 118 -0.98 14.52 -7.67
CA ILE A 118 0.32 14.49 -6.97
C ILE A 118 0.94 13.11 -7.20
N ILE A 119 2.19 13.10 -7.65
CA ILE A 119 2.92 11.92 -8.04
C ILE A 119 3.87 11.49 -6.94
N PHE A 120 3.78 10.21 -6.57
CA PHE A 120 4.64 9.50 -5.64
C PHE A 120 5.48 8.49 -6.42
N PRO A 121 6.79 8.72 -6.60
CA PRO A 121 7.65 7.80 -7.34
C PRO A 121 7.82 6.49 -6.58
N ILE A 122 7.56 5.37 -7.24
CA ILE A 122 7.71 4.04 -6.67
C ILE A 122 9.08 3.50 -7.10
N ARG A 123 9.89 3.10 -6.12
CA ARG A 123 11.27 2.64 -6.33
C ARG A 123 11.43 1.18 -5.96
N ASP A 124 12.34 0.50 -6.63
CA ASP A 124 12.84 -0.80 -6.17
C ASP A 124 13.85 -0.63 -5.03
N ILE A 125 14.29 -1.73 -4.42
CA ILE A 125 15.23 -1.71 -3.29
C ILE A 125 16.61 -1.09 -3.59
N ARG A 126 16.93 -0.82 -4.86
CA ARG A 126 18.15 -0.11 -5.28
C ARG A 126 17.90 1.38 -5.53
N GLY A 127 16.70 1.88 -5.23
CA GLY A 127 16.30 3.28 -5.42
C GLY A 127 15.90 3.63 -6.86
N ARG A 128 15.80 2.66 -7.77
CA ARG A 128 15.47 2.90 -9.18
C ARG A 128 13.96 3.05 -9.35
N VAL A 129 13.51 4.05 -10.10
CA VAL A 129 12.08 4.28 -10.32
C VAL A 129 11.50 3.21 -11.24
N ILE A 130 10.53 2.47 -10.72
CA ILE A 130 9.87 1.37 -11.42
C ILE A 130 8.42 1.69 -11.79
N GLY A 131 7.83 2.68 -11.15
CA GLY A 131 6.49 3.18 -11.45
C GLY A 131 6.15 4.39 -10.59
N PHE A 132 4.87 4.72 -10.56
CA PHE A 132 4.32 5.89 -9.90
C PHE A 132 2.97 5.59 -9.26
N GLY A 133 2.74 6.16 -8.09
CA GLY A 133 1.42 6.38 -7.51
C GLY A 133 0.96 7.82 -7.74
N GLY A 134 -0.33 8.05 -7.84
CA GLY A 134 -0.92 9.34 -8.17
C GLY A 134 -2.16 9.63 -7.33
N ARG A 135 -2.09 10.59 -6.41
CA ARG A 135 -3.25 11.08 -5.67
C ARG A 135 -3.98 12.14 -6.49
N ALA A 136 -5.27 11.95 -6.75
CA ALA A 136 -6.11 12.94 -7.43
C ALA A 136 -6.17 14.26 -6.65
N MET A 137 -6.15 15.36 -7.40
CA MET A 137 -6.55 16.68 -6.91
C MET A 137 -8.03 16.90 -7.23
N GLY A 138 -8.77 17.57 -6.34
CA GLY A 138 -10.23 17.72 -6.46
C GLY A 138 -10.97 16.39 -6.41
N ASP A 139 -12.00 16.25 -7.24
CA ASP A 139 -12.92 15.09 -7.24
C ASP A 139 -12.51 13.95 -8.19
N GLY A 140 -11.28 13.95 -8.68
CA GLY A 140 -10.79 12.95 -9.62
C GLY A 140 -10.85 11.53 -9.06
N GLN A 141 -11.42 10.60 -9.83
CA GLN A 141 -11.49 9.18 -9.48
C GLN A 141 -10.53 8.33 -10.32
N PRO A 142 -9.92 7.27 -9.74
CA PRO A 142 -9.92 6.95 -8.30
C PRO A 142 -9.07 7.95 -7.48
N LYS A 143 -9.34 8.09 -6.17
CA LYS A 143 -8.57 8.96 -5.25
C LYS A 143 -7.06 8.70 -5.33
N TYR A 144 -6.67 7.43 -5.36
CA TYR A 144 -5.28 7.00 -5.63
C TYR A 144 -5.25 6.10 -6.86
N LEU A 145 -4.35 6.40 -7.79
CA LEU A 145 -4.10 5.66 -9.01
C LEU A 145 -2.65 5.17 -9.01
N ASN A 146 -2.41 3.88 -9.14
CA ASN A 146 -1.06 3.35 -9.29
C ASN A 146 -0.79 3.04 -10.76
N SER A 147 0.49 3.03 -11.13
CA SER A 147 0.92 2.53 -12.44
C SER A 147 0.33 1.14 -12.71
N PRO A 148 -0.07 0.83 -13.95
CA PRO A 148 -0.49 -0.52 -14.29
C PRO A 148 0.69 -1.50 -14.17
N GLN A 149 0.37 -2.79 -14.27
CA GLN A 149 1.39 -3.83 -14.39
C GLN A 149 2.32 -3.54 -15.58
N THR A 150 3.63 -3.51 -15.35
CA THR A 150 4.65 -3.36 -16.40
C THR A 150 5.77 -4.39 -16.21
N LEU A 151 6.77 -4.38 -17.10
CA LEU A 151 7.99 -5.16 -16.92
C LEU A 151 8.82 -4.75 -15.69
N LEU A 152 8.60 -3.55 -15.15
CA LEU A 152 9.33 -3.02 -14.00
C LEU A 152 8.50 -3.00 -12.71
N PHE A 153 7.17 -2.93 -12.83
CA PHE A 153 6.28 -2.72 -11.70
C PHE A 153 5.26 -3.85 -11.57
N GLU A 154 5.34 -4.55 -10.44
CA GLU A 154 4.35 -5.51 -9.93
C GLU A 154 3.84 -5.03 -8.57
N LYS A 155 2.57 -4.59 -8.51
CA LYS A 155 1.96 -4.04 -7.28
C LYS A 155 2.14 -4.97 -6.07
N ASN A 156 1.89 -6.26 -6.27
CA ASN A 156 1.95 -7.29 -5.24
C ASN A 156 3.38 -7.63 -4.77
N ASN A 157 4.41 -7.00 -5.35
CA ASN A 157 5.81 -7.25 -5.03
C ASN A 157 6.55 -5.99 -4.54
N VAL A 158 5.85 -4.86 -4.39
CA VAL A 158 6.49 -3.59 -4.03
C VAL A 158 5.90 -3.02 -2.76
N LEU A 159 6.77 -2.59 -1.86
CA LEU A 159 6.46 -1.76 -0.70
C LEU A 159 7.03 -0.37 -0.95
N TYR A 160 6.19 0.65 -0.88
CA TYR A 160 6.65 2.02 -1.08
C TYR A 160 7.60 2.43 0.05
N ALA A 161 8.60 3.25 -0.30
CA ALA A 161 9.67 3.72 0.58
C ALA A 161 10.61 2.63 1.15
N LEU A 162 10.51 1.37 0.72
CA LEU A 162 11.41 0.30 1.21
C LEU A 162 12.89 0.57 0.92
N ASP A 163 13.20 1.21 -0.21
CA ASP A 163 14.55 1.65 -0.56
C ASP A 163 15.12 2.65 0.45
N ARG A 164 14.27 3.55 0.96
CA ARG A 164 14.62 4.55 1.97
C ARG A 164 14.61 3.97 3.38
N ALA A 165 13.71 3.03 3.65
CA ALA A 165 13.52 2.46 4.97
C ALA A 165 14.54 1.41 5.35
N ARG A 166 15.26 0.83 4.37
CA ARG A 166 16.18 -0.30 4.58
C ARG A 166 17.15 -0.11 5.75
N ASP A 167 17.81 1.04 5.83
CA ASP A 167 18.78 1.30 6.88
C ASP A 167 18.11 1.59 8.22
N GLY A 168 16.96 2.30 8.20
CA GLY A 168 16.11 2.50 9.38
C GLY A 168 15.60 1.18 9.96
N ILE A 169 15.14 0.25 9.11
CA ILE A 169 14.66 -1.07 9.51
C ILE A 169 15.77 -1.88 10.19
N LYS A 170 16.99 -1.84 9.64
CA LYS A 170 18.13 -2.55 10.23
C LYS A 170 18.54 -1.95 11.58
N LEU A 171 18.54 -0.62 11.68
CA LEU A 171 18.92 0.08 12.91
C LEU A 171 17.89 -0.12 14.03
N ALA A 172 16.61 0.01 13.72
CA ALA A 172 15.51 -0.21 14.66
C ALA A 172 15.21 -1.69 14.91
N GLN A 173 15.76 -2.58 14.08
CA GLN A 173 15.40 -4.01 14.01
C GLN A 173 13.88 -4.24 13.88
N GLN A 174 13.16 -3.32 13.25
CA GLN A 174 11.70 -3.33 13.14
C GLN A 174 11.29 -2.69 11.82
N VAL A 175 10.23 -3.18 11.19
CA VAL A 175 9.56 -2.49 10.09
C VAL A 175 8.17 -2.04 10.55
N VAL A 176 7.80 -0.80 10.19
CA VAL A 176 6.43 -0.29 10.39
C VAL A 176 5.74 -0.25 9.03
N ILE A 177 4.59 -0.90 8.91
CA ILE A 177 3.81 -0.95 7.67
C ILE A 177 2.56 -0.09 7.82
N VAL A 178 2.41 0.89 6.94
CA VAL A 178 1.23 1.78 6.82
C VAL A 178 0.52 1.54 5.48
N GLU A 179 -0.66 2.14 5.28
CA GLU A 179 -1.46 1.93 4.06
C GLU A 179 -1.18 2.95 2.94
N GLY A 180 -0.88 4.20 3.29
CA GLY A 180 -0.78 5.28 2.34
C GLY A 180 0.64 5.77 2.04
N TYR A 181 0.78 6.39 0.87
CA TYR A 181 1.99 7.12 0.50
C TYR A 181 2.28 8.27 1.46
N VAL A 182 1.23 9.00 1.87
CA VAL A 182 1.34 10.17 2.75
C VAL A 182 1.82 9.74 4.14
N ASP A 183 1.26 8.66 4.68
CA ASP A 183 1.70 8.07 5.95
C ASP A 183 3.18 7.75 5.95
N ALA A 184 3.68 7.08 4.91
CA ALA A 184 5.10 6.76 4.82
C ALA A 184 5.97 8.03 4.70
N VAL A 185 5.58 9.02 3.90
CA VAL A 185 6.33 10.27 3.77
C VAL A 185 6.37 11.02 5.10
N ILE A 186 5.23 11.15 5.79
CA ILE A 186 5.11 11.85 7.07
C ILE A 186 5.86 11.09 8.17
N ALA A 187 5.73 9.77 8.27
CA ALA A 187 6.48 8.95 9.22
C ALA A 187 8.00 9.14 9.05
N HIS A 188 8.49 9.12 7.80
CA HIS A 188 9.90 9.42 7.52
C HIS A 188 10.26 10.84 7.92
N GLN A 189 9.43 11.83 7.60
CA GLN A 189 9.69 13.24 7.95
C GLN A 189 9.90 13.43 9.44
N TYR A 190 9.08 12.79 10.27
CA TYR A 190 9.14 12.90 11.72
C TYR A 190 10.17 11.98 12.38
N GLY A 191 10.83 11.11 11.61
CA GLY A 191 11.97 10.31 12.08
C GLY A 191 11.71 8.82 12.23
N THR A 192 10.49 8.34 11.94
CA THR A 192 10.19 6.90 11.84
C THR A 192 10.69 6.38 10.49
N LYS A 193 12.01 6.30 10.34
CA LYS A 193 12.67 5.97 9.06
C LYS A 193 12.47 4.52 8.65
N GLN A 194 12.01 3.65 9.54
CA GLN A 194 11.72 2.24 9.27
C GLN A 194 10.33 1.98 8.67
N THR A 195 9.60 3.03 8.29
CA THR A 195 8.24 2.91 7.75
C THR A 195 8.20 2.63 6.24
N VAL A 196 7.32 1.72 5.84
CA VAL A 196 7.01 1.37 4.44
C VAL A 196 5.49 1.36 4.23
N ALA A 197 5.01 1.51 2.99
CA ALA A 197 3.57 1.48 2.70
C ALA A 197 3.13 0.38 1.72
N CYS A 198 1.98 -0.23 2.01
CA CYS A 198 1.29 -1.18 1.16
C CYS A 198 0.36 -0.46 0.17
N ILE A 199 0.81 -0.29 -1.07
CA ILE A 199 0.15 0.59 -2.03
C ILE A 199 -1.04 -0.06 -2.74
N GLY A 200 -2.21 -0.02 -2.08
CA GLY A 200 -3.50 -0.44 -2.63
C GLY A 200 -3.68 -1.96 -2.78
N SER A 201 -2.86 -2.76 -2.11
CA SER A 201 -2.98 -4.22 -2.06
C SER A 201 -2.87 -4.69 -0.61
N ALA A 202 -3.53 -5.81 -0.29
CA ALA A 202 -3.20 -6.56 0.93
C ALA A 202 -1.71 -6.97 0.92
N ILE A 203 -1.16 -7.18 2.11
CA ILE A 203 0.20 -7.69 2.30
C ILE A 203 0.30 -9.09 1.66
N THR A 204 1.28 -9.30 0.79
CA THR A 204 1.48 -10.58 0.09
C THR A 204 2.72 -11.33 0.58
N GLU A 205 2.82 -12.61 0.26
CA GLU A 205 4.02 -13.43 0.56
C GLU A 205 5.31 -12.82 0.00
N LYS A 206 5.24 -12.22 -1.20
CA LYS A 206 6.39 -11.55 -1.81
C LYS A 206 6.86 -10.32 -1.00
N HIS A 207 5.93 -9.58 -0.39
CA HIS A 207 6.26 -8.48 0.52
C HIS A 207 6.96 -9.02 1.76
N ILE A 208 6.42 -10.08 2.35
CA ILE A 208 6.98 -10.71 3.54
C ILE A 208 8.38 -11.26 3.29
N GLN A 209 8.61 -11.96 2.18
CA GLN A 209 9.94 -12.47 1.81
C GLN A 209 10.99 -11.35 1.66
N GLN A 210 10.58 -10.13 1.30
CA GLN A 210 11.48 -8.98 1.26
C GLN A 210 11.76 -8.44 2.65
N ILE A 211 10.73 -8.30 3.49
CA ILE A 211 10.84 -7.82 4.86
C ILE A 211 11.69 -8.76 5.73
N LYS A 212 11.48 -10.08 5.63
CA LYS A 212 12.20 -11.10 6.40
C LYS A 212 13.72 -11.06 6.22
N LYS A 213 14.18 -10.53 5.08
CA LYS A 213 15.62 -10.33 4.82
C LYS A 213 16.22 -9.15 5.60
N LEU A 214 15.37 -8.31 6.18
CA LEU A 214 15.75 -7.09 6.89
C LEU A 214 15.45 -7.19 8.39
N THR A 215 14.31 -7.74 8.78
CA THR A 215 13.91 -7.92 10.18
C THR A 215 12.87 -9.04 10.35
N LYS A 216 12.74 -9.54 11.57
CA LYS A 216 11.66 -10.42 12.03
C LYS A 216 10.54 -9.66 12.77
N GLN A 217 10.78 -8.43 13.23
CA GLN A 217 9.76 -7.61 13.90
C GLN A 217 8.96 -6.82 12.86
N VAL A 218 7.70 -7.21 12.66
CA VAL A 218 6.77 -6.49 11.80
C VAL A 218 5.72 -5.80 12.65
N THR A 219 5.54 -4.51 12.43
CA THR A 219 4.56 -3.69 13.14
C THR A 219 3.60 -3.07 12.15
N LEU A 220 2.31 -3.33 12.31
CA LEU A 220 1.25 -2.86 11.43
C LEU A 220 0.61 -1.61 12.04
N ALA A 221 0.57 -0.51 11.29
CA ALA A 221 -0.13 0.72 11.64
C ALA A 221 -1.17 1.01 10.55
N LEU A 222 -2.29 0.28 10.65
CA LEU A 222 -3.36 0.27 9.65
C LEU A 222 -4.47 1.23 10.06
N ASP A 223 -5.11 1.86 9.08
CA ASP A 223 -6.17 2.83 9.33
C ASP A 223 -7.34 2.17 10.08
N PRO A 224 -7.88 2.78 11.15
CA PRO A 224 -9.15 2.39 11.73
C PRO A 224 -10.24 2.91 10.78
N ASP A 225 -10.49 2.20 9.69
CA ASP A 225 -11.50 2.62 8.73
C ASP A 225 -12.91 2.60 9.36
N VAL A 226 -13.88 3.30 8.76
CA VAL A 226 -15.29 3.29 9.24
C VAL A 226 -15.95 1.90 9.06
N ALA A 227 -15.28 1.00 8.32
CA ALA A 227 -15.56 -0.44 8.27
C ALA A 227 -14.88 -1.25 9.41
N GLY A 228 -14.03 -0.57 10.19
CA GLY A 228 -13.77 -0.68 11.63
C GLY A 228 -12.79 -1.76 12.03
N GLU A 229 -13.19 -2.99 11.81
CA GLU A 229 -12.46 -4.15 12.32
C GLU A 229 -12.28 -5.21 11.25
N VAL A 230 -13.24 -5.34 10.33
CA VAL A 230 -13.26 -6.42 9.34
C VAL A 230 -12.22 -6.21 8.24
N ALA A 231 -11.95 -4.97 7.83
CA ALA A 231 -10.95 -4.65 6.81
C ALA A 231 -9.52 -4.76 7.36
N THR A 232 -9.28 -4.15 8.52
CA THR A 232 -8.04 -4.33 9.30
C THR A 232 -7.80 -5.82 9.60
N GLU A 233 -8.82 -6.57 10.03
CA GLU A 233 -8.73 -8.01 10.27
C GLU A 233 -8.42 -8.81 9.00
N ARG A 234 -9.05 -8.49 7.86
CA ARG A 234 -8.72 -9.11 6.57
C ARG A 234 -7.30 -8.81 6.15
N GLY A 235 -6.85 -7.56 6.29
CA GLY A 235 -5.47 -7.16 6.01
C GLY A 235 -4.46 -7.94 6.86
N ILE A 236 -4.74 -8.06 8.16
CA ILE A 236 -3.94 -8.85 9.10
C ILE A 236 -4.00 -10.35 8.77
N GLN A 237 -5.16 -10.92 8.45
CA GLN A 237 -5.28 -12.34 8.11
C GLN A 237 -4.57 -12.69 6.81
N GLU A 238 -4.65 -11.83 5.79
CA GLU A 238 -3.89 -12.00 4.55
C GLU A 238 -2.38 -11.85 4.80
N ALA A 239 -1.97 -10.90 5.65
CA ALA A 239 -0.59 -10.78 6.09
C ALA A 239 -0.14 -12.06 6.80
N LEU A 240 -0.91 -12.58 7.75
CA LEU A 240 -0.64 -13.82 8.48
C LEU A 240 -0.49 -15.04 7.56
N LYS A 241 -1.35 -15.18 6.55
CA LYS A 241 -1.23 -16.24 5.54
C LYS A 241 0.08 -16.13 4.76
N ALA A 242 0.54 -14.91 4.52
CA ALA A 242 1.77 -14.61 3.81
C ALA A 242 3.05 -14.82 4.64
N PHE A 243 2.97 -14.91 5.97
CA PHE A 243 4.12 -15.24 6.79
C PHE A 243 4.34 -16.76 6.90
N ASP A 244 5.48 -17.26 6.38
CA ASP A 244 5.81 -18.69 6.51
C ASP A 244 5.70 -19.17 7.94
N ARG A 245 5.02 -20.29 8.08
CA ARG A 245 4.99 -21.07 9.30
C ARG A 245 6.18 -22.04 9.30
N THR A 246 7.28 -21.67 9.95
CA THR A 246 8.35 -22.60 10.33
C THR A 246 7.78 -23.77 11.10
N VAL A 247 8.26 -24.98 10.77
CA VAL A 247 7.88 -26.19 11.49
C VAL A 247 8.81 -26.34 12.69
N VAL A 248 8.28 -26.14 13.90
CA VAL A 248 9.02 -26.39 15.13
C VAL A 248 8.64 -27.75 15.72
N PRO A 249 9.63 -28.57 16.13
CA PRO A 249 9.37 -29.80 16.86
C PRO A 249 8.98 -29.48 18.30
N VAL A 250 7.70 -29.71 18.64
CA VAL A 250 7.19 -29.58 20.01
C VAL A 250 7.24 -30.94 20.69
N PRO A 251 7.99 -31.11 21.79
CA PRO A 251 7.99 -32.34 22.57
C PRO A 251 6.62 -32.51 23.24
N MET A 252 5.90 -33.57 22.93
CA MET A 252 4.69 -33.91 23.68
C MET A 252 5.08 -34.61 24.98
N VAL A 253 4.63 -34.06 26.11
CA VAL A 253 4.67 -34.76 27.38
C VAL A 253 3.68 -35.93 27.27
N ALA A 254 4.19 -37.16 27.35
CA ALA A 254 3.32 -38.32 27.39
C ALA A 254 2.50 -38.25 28.68
N GLU A 255 1.20 -37.96 28.58
CA GLU A 255 0.29 -38.14 29.71
C GLU A 255 0.46 -39.57 30.21
N SER A 256 0.89 -39.71 31.46
CA SER A 256 1.10 -41.01 32.07
C SER A 256 -0.25 -41.72 32.13
N ALA A 257 -0.45 -42.70 31.26
CA ALA A 257 -1.59 -43.59 31.31
C ALA A 257 -1.61 -44.32 32.67
N VAL A 258 -2.46 -43.84 33.57
CA VAL A 258 -2.86 -44.57 34.77
C VAL A 258 -3.77 -45.70 34.31
N ALA A 259 -3.23 -46.91 34.14
CA ALA A 259 -3.82 -48.20 34.55
C ALA A 259 -3.16 -49.42 33.86
N ALA A 260 -2.61 -50.29 34.71
CA ALA A 260 -2.57 -51.76 34.66
C ALA A 260 -2.15 -52.51 33.37
N SER A 261 -1.04 -53.26 33.44
CA SER A 261 -1.08 -54.73 33.66
C SER A 261 0.30 -55.39 33.47
N LYS A 262 0.47 -56.53 34.15
CA LYS A 262 1.71 -57.30 34.29
C LYS A 262 2.28 -57.80 32.96
N GLY A 263 3.56 -57.50 32.74
CA GLY A 263 4.48 -58.36 31.99
C GLY A 263 4.54 -58.18 30.47
N ARG A 264 5.40 -57.27 29.98
CA ARG A 264 6.36 -57.48 28.87
C ARG A 264 7.03 -56.18 28.44
N LYS A 265 8.36 -56.27 28.22
CA LYS A 265 9.27 -55.40 27.46
C LYS A 265 9.15 -53.88 27.66
N ARG A 266 10.17 -53.33 28.33
CA ARG A 266 10.60 -51.92 28.31
C ARG A 266 10.63 -51.42 26.85
N ARG A 267 9.56 -50.74 26.41
CA ARG A 267 9.60 -49.92 25.20
C ARG A 267 10.18 -48.57 25.62
N GLU A 268 11.32 -48.21 25.05
CA GLU A 268 11.83 -46.84 25.12
C GLU A 268 10.73 -45.92 24.59
N ALA A 269 10.20 -45.05 25.45
CA ALA A 269 9.24 -44.04 25.05
C ALA A 269 10.00 -43.03 24.17
N ARG A 270 10.00 -43.25 22.85
CA ARG A 270 10.32 -42.18 21.89
C ARG A 270 9.26 -41.11 22.08
N GLY A 271 9.63 -39.99 22.69
CA GLY A 271 8.75 -38.84 22.85
C GLY A 271 8.12 -38.48 21.50
N MET A 272 6.80 -38.35 21.46
CA MET A 272 6.11 -37.94 20.25
C MET A 272 6.45 -36.47 19.99
N ILE A 273 7.01 -36.19 18.83
CA ILE A 273 7.29 -34.82 18.40
C ILE A 273 6.12 -34.38 17.52
N ARG A 274 5.39 -33.35 17.95
CA ARG A 274 4.39 -32.69 17.12
C ARG A 274 5.07 -31.60 16.32
N LEU A 275 4.85 -31.61 15.01
CA LEU A 275 5.33 -30.56 14.12
C LEU A 275 4.29 -29.43 14.12
N GLU A 276 4.63 -28.29 14.73
CA GLU A 276 3.77 -27.11 14.76
C GLU A 276 4.27 -26.04 13.80
N LYS A 277 3.31 -25.39 13.13
CA LYS A 277 3.52 -24.35 12.13
C LYS A 277 3.57 -22.97 12.82
N GLN A 278 4.75 -22.49 13.19
CA GLN A 278 5.01 -21.18 13.80
C GLN A 278 5.47 -20.13 12.80
N VAL A 279 4.87 -18.94 12.80
CA VAL A 279 5.31 -17.82 11.96
C VAL A 279 6.72 -17.34 12.39
N ASP A 280 7.72 -17.34 11.49
CA ASP A 280 9.08 -16.79 11.77
C ASP A 280 9.12 -15.26 11.61
N ALA A 281 8.18 -14.58 12.25
CA ALA A 281 8.09 -13.13 12.38
C ALA A 281 7.23 -12.78 13.60
N GLU A 282 7.62 -11.79 14.37
CA GLU A 282 6.77 -11.25 15.42
C GLU A 282 5.92 -10.14 14.82
N ILE A 283 4.61 -10.39 14.77
CA ILE A 283 3.65 -9.43 14.22
C ILE A 283 3.01 -8.68 15.37
N ASN A 284 3.14 -7.36 15.30
CA ASN A 284 2.61 -6.43 16.26
C ASN A 284 1.74 -5.39 15.55
N VAL A 285 0.91 -4.69 16.31
CA VAL A 285 -0.03 -3.67 15.83
C VAL A 285 0.14 -2.40 16.65
N VAL A 286 0.26 -1.26 15.97
CA VAL A 286 0.15 0.07 16.58
C VAL A 286 -1.33 0.36 16.77
N GLN A 287 -1.74 0.62 18.01
CA GLN A 287 -3.10 1.06 18.28
C GLN A 287 -3.22 2.55 17.97
N LEU A 288 -3.93 2.86 16.89
CA LEU A 288 -4.24 4.24 16.53
C LEU A 288 -5.41 4.77 17.36
N PRO A 289 -5.43 6.08 17.68
CA PRO A 289 -6.61 6.72 18.24
C PRO A 289 -7.84 6.54 17.32
N PRO A 290 -9.06 6.45 17.87
CA PRO A 290 -10.26 6.26 17.06
C PRO A 290 -10.44 7.34 15.99
N GLY A 291 -10.56 6.92 14.73
CA GLY A 291 -10.82 7.80 13.59
C GLY A 291 -9.61 8.59 13.09
N GLU A 292 -8.40 8.35 13.63
CA GLU A 292 -7.16 8.95 13.13
C GLU A 292 -6.41 7.96 12.23
N ASP A 293 -5.93 8.44 11.09
CA ASP A 293 -4.95 7.74 10.25
C ASP A 293 -3.51 7.95 10.81
N PRO A 294 -2.50 7.17 10.38
CA PRO A 294 -1.13 7.33 10.85
C PRO A 294 -0.59 8.75 10.67
N ASP A 295 -0.82 9.40 9.52
CA ASP A 295 -0.28 10.75 9.32
C ASP A 295 -0.94 11.82 10.20
N GLU A 296 -2.24 11.72 10.48
CA GLU A 296 -2.95 12.57 11.44
C GLU A 296 -2.41 12.36 12.84
N PHE A 297 -2.22 11.12 13.27
CA PHE A 297 -1.67 10.81 14.59
C PHE A 297 -0.23 11.32 14.74
N ILE A 298 0.63 11.08 13.74
CA ILE A 298 2.02 11.57 13.73
C ILE A 298 2.08 13.10 13.82
N ARG A 299 1.25 13.80 13.05
CA ARG A 299 1.26 15.27 13.02
C ARG A 299 0.71 15.88 14.30
N ARG A 300 -0.30 15.25 14.91
CA ARG A 300 -0.91 15.72 16.15
C ARG A 300 0.00 15.49 17.35
N ASP A 301 0.54 14.29 17.49
CA ASP A 301 1.36 13.89 18.64
C ASP A 301 2.40 12.83 18.27
N PHE A 302 3.55 13.30 17.79
CA PHE A 302 4.66 12.43 17.44
C PHE A 302 5.23 11.66 18.64
N GLN A 303 5.16 12.19 19.87
CA GLN A 303 5.69 11.48 21.04
C GLN A 303 4.84 10.25 21.33
N SER A 304 3.51 10.38 21.28
CA SER A 304 2.60 9.25 21.41
C SER A 304 2.74 8.25 20.28
N TRP A 305 2.91 8.71 19.03
CA TRP A 305 3.24 7.82 17.90
C TRP A 305 4.54 7.04 18.13
N SER A 306 5.61 7.75 18.51
CA SER A 306 6.92 7.13 18.76
C SER A 306 6.84 6.12 19.90
N TYR A 307 6.07 6.41 20.95
CA TYR A 307 5.83 5.48 22.04
C TYR A 307 5.09 4.23 21.56
N ALA A 308 4.03 4.40 20.75
CA ALA A 308 3.23 3.30 20.23
C ALA A 308 4.01 2.40 19.24
N VAL A 309 4.91 2.98 18.44
CA VAL A 309 5.83 2.21 17.58
C VAL A 309 6.86 1.43 18.40
N ALA A 310 7.36 2.01 19.49
CA ALA A 310 8.33 1.36 20.38
C ALA A 310 7.70 0.28 21.29
N HIS A 311 6.40 0.41 21.60
CA HIS A 311 5.64 -0.52 22.43
C HIS A 311 4.38 -1.01 21.71
N PRO A 312 4.53 -1.66 20.55
CA PRO A 312 3.37 -2.11 19.79
C PRO A 312 2.71 -3.29 20.50
N LEU A 313 1.41 -3.46 20.30
CA LEU A 313 0.67 -4.60 20.87
C LEU A 313 0.98 -5.86 20.06
N PRO A 314 1.33 -6.99 20.69
CA PRO A 314 1.36 -8.27 20.01
C PRO A 314 0.02 -8.54 19.32
N LEU A 315 0.05 -9.10 18.11
CA LEU A 315 -1.16 -9.25 17.32
C LEU A 315 -2.25 -10.05 18.03
N ILE A 316 -1.84 -11.07 18.80
CA ILE A 316 -2.75 -11.87 19.62
C ILE A 316 -3.49 -11.00 20.64
N ASP A 317 -2.77 -10.12 21.34
CA ASP A 317 -3.33 -9.22 22.35
C ASP A 317 -4.25 -8.19 21.71
N TYR A 318 -3.89 -7.68 20.53
CA TYR A 318 -4.77 -6.84 19.73
C TYR A 318 -6.11 -7.54 19.44
N TYR A 319 -6.09 -8.81 19.03
CA TYR A 319 -7.32 -9.57 18.80
C TYR A 319 -8.13 -9.78 20.08
N PHE A 320 -7.48 -10.02 21.22
CA PHE A 320 -8.17 -10.07 22.51
C PHE A 320 -8.90 -8.76 22.80
N VAL A 321 -8.23 -7.62 22.68
CA VAL A 321 -8.84 -6.30 22.92
C VAL A 321 -9.99 -6.05 21.94
N ALA A 322 -9.77 -6.24 20.64
CA ALA A 322 -10.77 -5.98 19.61
C ALA A 322 -12.00 -6.90 19.75
N LYS A 323 -11.80 -8.22 19.88
CA LYS A 323 -12.93 -9.18 19.91
C LYS A 323 -13.70 -9.19 21.23
N THR A 324 -13.10 -8.70 22.31
CA THR A 324 -13.76 -8.57 23.62
C THR A 324 -14.36 -7.18 23.86
N ALA A 325 -14.14 -6.23 22.96
CA ALA A 325 -14.72 -4.90 23.05
C ALA A 325 -16.26 -4.96 23.17
N GLY A 326 -16.80 -4.24 24.14
CA GLY A 326 -18.24 -4.20 24.41
C GLY A 326 -18.83 -5.45 25.07
N LEU A 327 -18.02 -6.45 25.45
CA LEU A 327 -18.48 -7.64 26.18
C LEU A 327 -18.21 -7.51 27.69
N ASP A 328 -19.18 -7.93 28.51
CA ASP A 328 -18.93 -8.14 29.95
C ASP A 328 -18.30 -9.51 30.19
N LEU A 329 -16.97 -9.52 30.31
CA LEU A 329 -16.21 -10.74 30.57
C LEU A 329 -16.41 -11.32 31.98
N LYS A 330 -17.15 -10.65 32.87
CA LYS A 330 -17.54 -11.22 34.18
C LYS A 330 -18.79 -12.09 34.04
N ALA A 331 -19.67 -11.81 33.09
CA ALA A 331 -20.90 -12.58 32.85
C ALA A 331 -20.65 -13.86 32.03
N PRO A 332 -21.37 -14.97 32.32
CA PRO A 332 -21.26 -16.22 31.55
C PRO A 332 -21.49 -16.03 30.04
N TYR A 333 -22.47 -15.20 29.65
CA TYR A 333 -22.76 -14.89 28.25
C TYR A 333 -21.60 -14.17 27.57
N GLY A 334 -21.02 -13.15 28.21
CA GLY A 334 -19.90 -12.40 27.65
C GLY A 334 -18.65 -13.26 27.48
N LYS A 335 -18.39 -14.21 28.40
CA LYS A 335 -17.32 -15.20 28.24
C LYS A 335 -17.56 -16.16 27.07
N ALA A 336 -18.78 -16.66 26.92
CA ALA A 336 -19.14 -17.58 25.83
C ALA A 336 -19.02 -16.89 24.45
N GLU A 337 -19.49 -15.64 24.36
CA GLU A 337 -19.41 -14.84 23.14
C GLU A 337 -17.96 -14.45 22.81
N ALA A 338 -17.15 -14.08 23.81
CA ALA A 338 -15.72 -13.83 23.62
C ALA A 338 -14.99 -15.07 23.09
N ALA A 339 -15.24 -16.25 23.69
CA ALA A 339 -14.66 -17.51 23.22
C ALA A 339 -15.05 -17.81 21.77
N LYS A 340 -16.34 -17.61 21.41
CA LYS A 340 -16.83 -17.79 20.04
C LYS A 340 -16.13 -16.87 19.03
N ARG A 341 -15.82 -15.63 19.41
CA ARG A 341 -15.14 -14.65 18.55
C ARG A 341 -13.63 -14.89 18.42
N LEU A 342 -12.98 -15.38 19.48
CA LEU A 342 -11.53 -15.57 19.53
C LEU A 342 -11.07 -16.92 18.98
N LEU A 343 -11.83 -17.99 19.20
CA LEU A 343 -11.45 -19.36 18.77
C LEU A 343 -11.05 -19.47 17.29
N PRO A 344 -11.72 -18.82 16.32
CA PRO A 344 -11.31 -18.89 14.91
C PRO A 344 -9.94 -18.27 14.61
N VAL A 345 -9.42 -17.43 15.50
CA VAL A 345 -8.16 -16.69 15.33
C VAL A 345 -7.00 -17.39 16.05
N ILE A 346 -7.28 -18.03 17.18
CA ILE A 346 -6.27 -18.60 18.09
C ILE A 346 -6.19 -20.13 18.05
N GLY A 347 -7.23 -20.81 17.55
CA GLY A 347 -7.45 -22.27 17.66
C GLY A 347 -7.08 -23.09 16.44
#